data_AF-A0A7D6GQR6-F1
#
_entry.id   AF-A0A7D6GQR6-F1
#
_cell.length_a   1.000
_cell.length_b   1.000
_cell.length_c   1.000
_cell.angle_alpha   90.00
_cell.angle_beta   90.00
_cell.angle_gamma   90.00
#
_symmetry.space_group_name_H-M   'P 1'
#
loop_
_entity.id
_entity.type
_entity.pdbx_description
1 polymer ?
#
loop_
_entity_poly.entity_id
_entity_poly.type
_entity_poly.pdbx_seq_one_letter_code
_entity_poly.pdbx_strand_id
1 'polypeptide(L)' 'MRSQERPNGSAQSTIRNALESILLRSDDRTIIEECRRCGTTLESVSTCPSCGGTDIVEYRIR' A
#
# COMPACT_ATOMS: atom_id res chain seq x y z
N MET A 1 54.70 -1.34 -2.13
CA MET A 1 53.54 -2.13 -1.67
C MET A 1 52.46 -1.13 -1.28
N ARG A 2 51.45 -0.91 -2.13
CA ARG A 2 50.40 0.10 -1.90
C ARG A 2 49.18 -0.59 -1.29
N SER A 3 48.90 -0.25 -0.04
CA SER A 3 47.73 -0.68 0.73
C SER A 3 46.45 -0.26 0.02
N GLN A 4 45.54 -1.21 -0.19
CA GLN A 4 44.18 -0.95 -0.67
C GLN A 4 43.29 -0.66 0.53
N GLU A 5 42.99 0.60 0.75
CA GLU A 5 41.97 1.04 1.71
C GLU A 5 40.59 0.79 1.08
N ARG A 6 39.81 -0.12 1.67
CA ARG A 6 38.42 -0.43 1.24
C ARG A 6 37.47 0.47 2.03
N PRO A 7 36.74 1.42 1.41
CA PRO A 7 35.75 2.17 2.15
C PRO A 7 34.40 1.43 2.16
N ASN A 8 33.97 1.10 3.37
CA ASN A 8 32.63 1.45 3.87
C ASN A 8 31.40 0.74 3.28
N GLY A 9 31.22 -0.55 3.60
CA GLY A 9 29.99 -1.30 3.32
C GLY A 9 28.77 -0.92 4.18
N SER A 10 28.93 -0.07 5.21
CA SER A 10 27.85 0.32 6.12
C SER A 10 26.92 1.39 5.53
N ALA A 11 27.46 2.40 4.85
CA ALA A 11 26.66 3.49 4.26
C ALA A 11 25.79 3.03 3.08
N GLN A 12 26.29 2.08 2.28
CA GLN A 12 25.53 1.48 1.17
C GLN A 12 24.34 0.64 1.68
N SER A 13 24.48 0.02 2.85
CA SER A 13 23.43 -0.79 3.47
C SER A 13 22.28 0.05 4.02
N THR A 14 22.56 1.21 4.62
CA THR A 14 21.51 2.10 5.17
C THR A 14 20.62 2.67 4.07
N ILE A 15 21.20 3.11 2.95
CA ILE A 15 20.44 3.63 1.80
C ILE A 15 19.57 2.52 1.21
N ARG A 16 20.12 1.30 1.06
CA ARG A 16 19.36 0.14 0.58
C ARG A 16 18.17 -0.19 1.48
N ASN A 17 18.35 -0.21 2.80
CA ASN A 17 17.27 -0.49 3.76
C ASN A 17 16.17 0.60 3.76
N ALA A 18 16.57 1.88 3.63
CA ALA A 18 15.61 2.97 3.52
C ALA A 18 14.77 2.86 2.24
N LEU A 19 15.39 2.50 1.11
CA LEU A 19 14.68 2.26 -0.15
C LEU A 19 13.76 1.03 -0.07
N GLU A 20 14.20 -0.08 0.51
CA GLU A 20 13.33 -1.24 0.73
C GLU A 20 12.14 -0.91 1.62
N SER A 21 12.33 -0.10 2.67
CA SER A 21 11.23 0.31 3.55
C SER A 21 10.19 1.20 2.86
N ILE A 22 10.57 1.95 1.82
CA ILE A 22 9.65 2.79 1.04
C ILE A 22 8.97 1.95 -0.05
N LEU A 23 9.72 1.09 -0.75
CA LEU A 23 9.21 0.23 -1.81
C LEU A 23 8.31 -0.90 -1.27
N LEU A 24 8.59 -1.44 -0.09
CA LEU A 24 7.76 -2.45 0.59
C LEU A 24 6.54 -1.83 1.29
N ARG A 25 6.56 -0.52 1.58
CA ARG A 25 5.37 0.20 2.07
C ARG A 25 4.27 0.30 1.00
N SER A 26 4.57 -0.07 -0.25
CA SER A 26 3.65 0.01 -1.38
C SER A 26 2.75 -1.22 -1.59
N ASP A 27 2.73 -2.21 -0.70
CA ASP A 27 1.61 -3.20 -0.69
C ASP A 27 0.38 -2.67 0.06
N ASP A 28 0.35 -1.37 0.38
CA ASP A 28 -0.85 -0.64 0.80
C ASP A 28 -1.82 -0.53 -0.39
N ARG A 29 -2.44 -1.66 -0.72
CA ARG A 29 -3.43 -1.78 -1.78
C ARG A 29 -4.57 -0.85 -1.41
N THR A 30 -4.77 0.18 -2.21
CA THR A 30 -5.96 1.03 -2.06
C THR A 30 -7.16 0.18 -2.44
N ILE A 31 -7.96 -0.15 -1.42
CA ILE A 31 -9.23 -0.83 -1.56
C ILE A 31 -10.33 0.24 -1.48
N ILE A 32 -11.18 0.28 -2.51
CA ILE A 32 -12.36 1.15 -2.53
C ILE A 32 -13.58 0.25 -2.54
N GLU A 33 -14.48 0.44 -1.58
CA GLU A 33 -15.76 -0.25 -1.55
C GLU A 33 -16.89 0.67 -1.99
N GLU A 34 -17.85 0.14 -2.75
CA GLU A 34 -18.97 0.90 -3.28
C GLU A 34 -20.26 0.07 -3.26
N CYS A 35 -21.38 0.70 -2.93
CA CYS A 35 -22.69 0.08 -3.10
C CYS A 35 -23.10 0.07 -4.58
N ARG A 36 -23.33 -1.13 -5.15
CA ARG A 36 -23.74 -1.27 -6.57
C ARG A 36 -25.12 -0.69 -6.86
N ARG A 37 -25.94 -0.50 -5.82
CA ARG A 37 -27.32 -0.03 -5.96
C ARG A 37 -27.43 1.49 -6.09
N CYS A 38 -26.61 2.23 -5.35
CA CYS A 38 -26.71 3.70 -5.29
C CYS A 38 -25.39 4.44 -5.52
N GLY A 39 -24.26 3.74 -5.66
CA GLY A 39 -22.95 4.33 -5.92
C GLY A 39 -22.28 4.97 -4.69
N THR A 40 -22.81 4.76 -3.48
CA THR A 40 -22.18 5.29 -2.26
C THR A 40 -20.88 4.56 -1.98
N THR A 41 -19.78 5.29 -1.86
CA THR A 41 -18.50 4.76 -1.37
C THR A 41 -18.61 4.44 0.12
N LEU A 42 -18.03 3.31 0.52
CA LEU A 42 -18.19 2.72 1.85
C LEU A 42 -16.83 2.53 2.54
N GLU A 43 -16.86 2.48 3.88
CA GLU A 43 -15.71 2.18 4.73
C GLU A 43 -15.94 0.84 5.47
N SER A 44 -15.82 -0.29 4.78
CA SER A 44 -15.86 -1.65 5.36
C SER A 44 -17.18 -1.98 6.06
N VAL A 45 -18.32 -1.75 5.38
CA VAL A 45 -19.66 -2.07 5.91
C VAL A 45 -20.40 -3.09 5.06
N SER A 46 -21.15 -3.99 5.71
CA SER A 46 -21.93 -5.03 5.04
C SER A 46 -23.27 -4.55 4.49
N THR A 47 -23.73 -3.36 4.90
CA THR A 47 -25.00 -2.76 4.45
C THR A 47 -24.79 -1.27 4.18
N CYS A 48 -25.24 -0.81 3.02
CA CYS A 48 -25.13 0.59 2.64
C CYS A 48 -26.03 1.47 3.53
N PRO A 49 -25.48 2.45 4.27
CA PRO A 49 -26.28 3.34 5.12
C PRO A 49 -27.16 4.31 4.32
N SER A 50 -26.86 4.52 3.03
CA SER A 50 -27.61 5.44 2.17
C SER A 50 -28.90 4.83 1.62
N CYS A 51 -28.89 3.54 1.24
CA CYS A 51 -30.04 2.90 0.58
C CYS A 51 -30.49 1.56 1.20
N GLY A 52 -29.79 1.07 2.22
CA GLY A 52 -30.07 -0.22 2.86
C GLY A 52 -29.72 -1.45 2.01
N GLY A 53 -29.08 -1.29 0.85
CA GLY A 53 -28.64 -2.41 0.01
C GLY A 53 -27.42 -3.13 0.58
N THR A 54 -27.26 -4.41 0.25
CA THR A 54 -26.14 -5.27 0.70
C THR A 54 -25.21 -5.70 -0.44
N ASP A 55 -25.51 -5.29 -1.67
CA ASP A 55 -24.66 -5.55 -2.84
C ASP A 55 -23.52 -4.53 -2.87
N ILE A 56 -22.38 -4.92 -2.30
CA ILE A 56 -21.17 -4.11 -2.17
C ILE A 56 -20.08 -4.68 -3.06
N VAL A 57 -19.46 -3.84 -3.89
CA VAL A 57 -18.32 -4.20 -4.75
C VAL A 57 -17.03 -3.61 -4.20
N GLU A 58 -15.95 -4.36 -4.36
CA GLU A 58 -14.60 -3.96 -3.97
C GLU A 58 -13.74 -3.73 -5.22
N TYR A 59 -13.12 -2.56 -5.32
CA TYR A 59 -12.12 -2.23 -6.32
C TYR A 59 -10.73 -2.23 -5.70
N ARG A 60 -9.80 -2.94 -6.33
CA ARG A 60 -8.38 -2.97 -5.93
C ARG A 60 -7.56 -2.21 -6.94
N ILE A 61 -6.97 -1.11 -6.50
CA ILE A 61 -6.03 -0.35 -7.32
C ILE A 61 -4.64 -0.96 -7.11
N ARG A 62 -3.97 -1.30 -8.21
CA ARG A 62 -2.61 -1.85 -8.25
C ARG A 62 -1.68 -0.88 -8.96
#